data_AF-A0A183KT96-F1
#
_entry.id   AF-A0A183KT96-F1
#
_cell.length_a   1.000
_cell.length_b   1.000
_cell.length_c   1.000
_cell.angle_alpha   90.00
_cell.angle_beta   90.00
_cell.angle_gamma   90.00
#
_symmetry.space_group_name_H-M   'P 1'
#
loop_
_entity.id
_entity.type
_entity.pdbx_description
1 polymer ?
#
loop_
_entity_poly.entity_id
_entity_poly.type
_entity_poly.pdbx_seq_one_letter_code
_entity_poly.pdbx_strand_id
1 'polypeptide(L)'
;MTITIDDCSDCTIVTGPVKTCFFIRDCRRCIIATACQQFRSRDCHDTLVFVACSTEPIIESCTNFTFGPYQCSYPGLEGMN
;
A
#
# COMPACT_ATOMS: atom_id res chain seq x y z
N MET A 1 13.16 -5.06 -3.75
CA MET A 1 13.30 -3.99 -2.76
C MET A 1 11.94 -3.85 -2.11
N THR A 2 11.93 -3.86 -0.79
CA THR A 2 10.74 -3.81 0.05
C THR A 2 10.57 -2.40 0.59
N ILE A 3 9.33 -1.95 0.74
CA ILE A 3 8.99 -0.71 1.45
C ILE A 3 8.26 -1.11 2.74
N THR A 4 8.64 -0.47 3.84
CA THR A 4 7.98 -0.60 5.13
C THR A 4 7.59 0.78 5.63
N ILE A 5 6.33 0.91 6.05
CA ILE A 5 5.76 2.11 6.65
C ILE A 5 5.29 1.73 8.05
N ASP A 6 5.83 2.40 9.06
CA ASP A 6 5.52 2.16 10.47
C ASP A 6 5.11 3.47 11.16
N ASP A 7 4.23 3.38 12.15
CA ASP A 7 3.86 4.48 13.07
C ASP A 7 3.44 5.80 12.39
N CYS A 8 2.85 5.72 11.20
CA CYS A 8 2.39 6.88 10.44
C CYS A 8 0.93 7.21 10.73
N SER A 9 0.62 8.50 10.87
CA SER A 9 -0.75 8.99 11.06
C SER A 9 -1.05 10.16 10.14
N ASP A 10 -2.28 10.24 9.64
CA ASP A 10 -2.77 11.35 8.81
C ASP A 10 -1.92 11.58 7.55
N CYS A 11 -1.48 10.50 6.92
CA CYS A 11 -0.56 10.53 5.79
C CYS A 11 -1.22 10.09 4.48
N THR A 12 -0.84 10.75 3.38
CA THR A 12 -1.01 10.22 2.03
C THR A 12 0.34 9.72 1.54
N ILE A 13 0.42 8.42 1.24
CA ILE A 13 1.65 7.73 0.86
C ILE A 13 1.49 7.22 -0.57
N VAL A 14 2.33 7.71 -1.47
CA VAL A 14 2.35 7.30 -2.88
C VAL A 14 3.74 6.76 -3.19
N THR A 15 3.80 5.54 -3.72
CA THR A 15 5.06 4.94 -4.16
C THR A 15 4.96 4.48 -5.60
N GLY A 16 6.09 4.49 -6.31
CA GLY A 16 6.20 3.69 -7.54
C GLY A 16 6.13 2.19 -7.25
N PRO A 17 6.15 1.33 -8.28
CA PRO A 17 6.09 -0.11 -8.12
C PRO A 17 7.22 -0.66 -7.26
N VAL A 18 6.82 -1.49 -6.30
CA VAL A 18 7.67 -2.15 -5.34
C VAL A 18 7.92 -3.57 -5.81
N LYS A 19 9.17 -3.86 -6.19
CA LYS A 19 9.55 -5.16 -6.77
C LYS A 19 9.20 -6.37 -5.89
N THR A 20 9.15 -6.20 -4.57
CA THR A 20 8.85 -7.29 -3.63
C THR A 20 7.64 -6.95 -2.77
N CYS A 21 7.85 -6.51 -1.55
CA CYS A 21 6.79 -6.40 -0.56
C CYS A 21 6.54 -4.94 -0.17
N PHE A 22 5.27 -4.61 0.05
CA PHE A 22 4.84 -3.39 0.71
C PHE A 22 4.25 -3.77 2.07
N PHE A 23 4.86 -3.29 3.15
CA PHE A 23 4.40 -3.50 4.52
C PHE A 23 3.92 -2.18 5.11
N ILE A 24 2.72 -2.19 5.71
CA ILE A 24 2.25 -1.10 6.56
C ILE A 24 1.86 -1.62 7.94
N ARG A 25 2.37 -0.98 9.00
CA ARG A 25 2.15 -1.42 10.38
C ARG A 25 1.86 -0.23 11.28
N ASP A 26 0.98 -0.41 12.26
CA ASP A 26 0.74 0.55 13.34
C ASP A 26 0.33 1.95 12.81
N CYS A 27 -0.40 1.99 11.68
CA CYS A 27 -0.75 3.22 10.99
C CYS A 27 -2.22 3.61 11.15
N ARG A 28 -2.52 4.91 11.07
CA ARG A 28 -3.87 5.43 11.25
C ARG A 28 -4.23 6.57 10.29
N ARG A 29 -5.46 6.55 9.76
CA ARG A 29 -5.97 7.62 8.86
C ARG A 29 -5.04 7.84 7.67
N CYS A 30 -4.61 6.75 7.04
CA CYS A 30 -3.70 6.78 5.92
C CYS A 30 -4.41 6.53 4.59
N ILE A 31 -3.93 7.19 3.54
CA ILE A 31 -4.27 6.86 2.15
C ILE A 31 -3.00 6.34 1.48
N ILE A 32 -3.07 5.18 0.85
CA ILE A 32 -1.93 4.54 0.18
C ILE A 32 -2.24 4.35 -1.29
N ALA A 33 -1.29 4.68 -2.16
CA ALA A 33 -1.31 4.27 -3.57
C ALA A 33 0.01 3.59 -3.92
N THR A 34 -0.04 2.30 -4.25
CA THR A 34 1.15 1.49 -4.53
C THR A 34 0.88 0.33 -5.48
N ALA A 35 1.92 -0.17 -6.12
CA ALA A 35 1.91 -1.45 -6.80
C ALA A 35 3.01 -2.34 -6.19
N CYS A 36 2.75 -3.62 -5.96
CA CYS A 36 3.72 -4.52 -5.33
C CYS A 36 3.48 -5.99 -5.70
N GLN A 37 4.46 -6.86 -5.43
CA GLN A 37 4.19 -8.30 -5.51
C GLN A 37 3.37 -8.80 -4.32
N GLN A 38 3.71 -8.35 -3.12
CA GLN A 38 3.01 -8.71 -1.89
C GLN A 38 2.64 -7.47 -1.08
N PHE A 39 1.37 -7.31 -0.75
CA PHE A 39 0.88 -6.30 0.17
C PHE A 39 0.57 -6.93 1.52
N ARG A 40 1.12 -6.38 2.61
CA ARG A 40 0.81 -6.82 3.98
C ARG A 40 0.51 -5.63 4.88
N SER A 41 -0.60 -5.69 5.59
CA SER A 41 -0.96 -4.71 6.61
C SER A 41 -1.17 -5.39 7.97
N ARG A 42 -0.70 -4.72 9.03
CA ARG A 42 -0.94 -5.14 10.41
C ARG A 42 -1.29 -3.94 11.30
N ASP A 43 -2.22 -4.10 12.22
CA ASP A 43 -2.52 -3.10 13.26
C ASP A 43 -2.89 -1.69 12.71
N CYS A 44 -3.52 -1.64 11.52
CA CYS A 44 -3.86 -0.38 10.85
C CYS A 44 -5.34 0.01 11.03
N HIS A 45 -5.62 1.31 11.09
CA HIS A 45 -6.95 1.85 11.38
C HIS A 45 -7.33 2.97 10.41
N ASP A 46 -8.59 3.01 9.98
CA ASP A 46 -9.13 4.09 9.12
C ASP A 46 -8.28 4.31 7.85
N THR A 47 -7.93 3.23 7.13
CA THR A 47 -6.94 3.27 6.04
C THR A 47 -7.57 2.89 4.69
N LEU A 48 -7.28 3.68 3.65
CA LEU A 48 -7.69 3.44 2.28
C LEU A 48 -6.48 3.09 1.42
N VAL A 49 -6.54 1.97 0.70
CA VAL A 49 -5.43 1.44 -0.10
C VAL A 49 -5.85 1.27 -1.55
N PHE A 50 -5.22 2.01 -2.45
CA PHE A 50 -5.27 1.79 -3.89
C PHE A 50 -4.08 0.93 -4.30
N VAL A 51 -4.33 -0.34 -4.63
CA VAL A 51 -3.25 -1.32 -4.85
C VAL A 51 -3.41 -2.12 -6.14
N ALA A 52 -2.29 -2.35 -6.82
CA ALA A 52 -2.11 -3.45 -7.75
C ALA A 52 -1.15 -4.45 -7.09
N CYS A 53 -1.66 -5.64 -6.74
CA CYS A 53 -0.88 -6.66 -6.04
C CYS A 53 -0.85 -7.94 -6.87
N SER A 54 0.34 -8.53 -7.07
CA SER A 54 0.47 -9.79 -7.82
C SER A 54 -0.08 -11.00 -7.05
N THR A 55 -0.07 -10.94 -5.72
CA THR A 55 -0.67 -11.94 -4.85
C THR A 55 -1.89 -11.39 -4.12
N GLU A 56 -2.63 -12.27 -3.45
CA GLU A 56 -3.68 -11.84 -2.53
C GLU A 56 -3.08 -10.97 -1.39
N PRO A 57 -3.62 -9.77 -1.13
CA PRO A 57 -3.20 -8.93 -0.01
C PRO A 57 -3.48 -9.60 1.34
N ILE A 58 -2.58 -9.42 2.31
CA ILE A 58 -2.75 -9.92 3.67
C ILE A 58 -3.09 -8.77 4.59
N ILE A 59 -4.16 -8.93 5.38
CA ILE A 59 -4.64 -7.96 6.37
C ILE A 59 -4.72 -8.67 7.73
N GLU A 60 -4.07 -8.13 8.74
CA GLU A 60 -4.08 -8.66 10.10
C GLU A 60 -4.41 -7.54 11.10
N SER A 61 -5.35 -7.78 12.00
CA SER A 61 -5.71 -6.83 13.08
C SER A 61 -6.03 -5.39 12.61
N CYS A 62 -6.60 -5.23 11.42
CA CYS A 62 -6.96 -3.91 10.89
C CYS A 62 -8.46 -3.62 11.03
N THR A 63 -8.82 -2.35 11.26
CA THR A 63 -10.22 -1.90 11.37
C THR A 63 -10.50 -0.74 10.42
N ASN A 64 -11.67 -0.73 9.77
CA ASN A 64 -12.02 0.30 8.77
C ASN A 64 -10.93 0.42 7.69
N PHE A 65 -10.63 -0.71 7.05
CA PHE A 65 -9.55 -0.86 6.08
C PHE A 65 -10.14 -1.18 4.71
N THR A 66 -10.00 -0.28 3.75
CA THR A 66 -10.68 -0.36 2.45
C THR A 66 -9.67 -0.49 1.31
N PHE A 67 -10.02 -1.30 0.30
CA PHE A 67 -9.24 -1.44 -0.92
C PHE A 67 -9.95 -0.82 -2.13
N GLY A 68 -9.16 -0.25 -3.03
CA GLY A 68 -9.54 0.15 -4.37
C GLY A 68 -8.46 -0.25 -5.40
N PRO A 69 -8.78 -0.22 -6.71
CA PRO A 69 -7.80 -0.50 -7.75
C PRO A 69 -6.75 0.61 -7.81
N TYR A 70 -5.49 0.26 -8.07
CA TYR A 70 -4.44 1.25 -8.33
C TYR A 70 -4.73 2.04 -9.61
N GLN A 71 -4.82 3.37 -9.49
CA GLN A 71 -5.13 4.29 -10.58
C GLN A 71 -4.18 5.49 -10.59
N CYS A 72 -2.87 5.26 -10.67
CA CYS A 72 -1.88 6.33 -10.83
C CYS A 72 -1.28 6.32 -12.23
N SER A 73 -0.97 7.51 -12.74
CA SER A 73 -0.22 7.74 -13.98
C SER A 73 0.83 8.82 -13.73
N TYR A 74 2.07 8.58 -14.12
CA TYR A 74 3.16 9.54 -14.01
C TYR A 74 4.29 9.23 -15.01
N PRO A 75 5.08 10.23 -15.44
CA PRO A 75 6.20 10.01 -16.36
C PRO A 75 7.19 8.97 -15.81
N GLY A 76 7.54 7.97 -16.63
CA GLY A 76 8.44 6.87 -16.24
C GLY A 76 7.74 5.63 -15.68
N LEU A 77 6.41 5.62 -15.58
CA LEU A 77 5.65 4.42 -15.23
C LEU A 77 5.63 3.36 -16.35
N GLU A 78 5.62 3.79 -17.61
CA GLU A 78 5.37 2.95 -18.82
C GLU A 78 6.53 2.00 -19.20
N GLY A 79 7.55 1.82 -18.35
CA GLY A 79 8.73 0.99 -18.63
C GLY A 79 8.86 -0.30 -17.81
N MET A 80 7.82 -0.70 -17.06
CA MET A 80 7.88 -1.82 -16.10
C MET A 80 7.03 -3.03 -16.48
N ASN A 81 7.02 -3.40 -17.77
CA ASN A 81 6.56 -4.74 -18.19
C ASN A 81 7.69 -5.77 -18.09
#